data_AF-A0A1X7TGI2-F1
#
_entry.id   AF-A0A1X7TGI2-F1
#
_cell.length_a   1.000
_cell.length_b   1.000
_cell.length_c   1.000
_cell.angle_alpha   90.00
_cell.angle_beta   90.00
_cell.angle_gamma   90.00
#
_symmetry.space_group_name_H-M   'P 1'
#
loop_
_entity.id
_entity.type
_entity.pdbx_description
1 polymer ?
#
loop_
_entity_poly.entity_id
_entity_poly.type
_entity_poly.pdbx_seq_one_letter_code
_entity_poly.pdbx_strand_id
1 'polypeptide(L)'
;MKLVQKQNLDYLHIKSHFSIPYYQFMKQLLIINYNFAKTQIDANNPNEPMENFEKIGSLCMKLVTKFLFHSGFHTKKTLRGPANDWFDAMNPYLYYSSRIRRWFCEEVFIKHRERFCAYLLECPSTELRNMFAKLIPHLCHITNKDEKFEIHLNTATGIHVSEHLFSDIALNQLLTLLKKEVSDHSRHLHQYFQVFLAYAHKGAYERQHLLRLGVPAQFIALSLDEGPGPALRSPYADISRLYSVVSVLVRSCDVSVIQRSSKEGTEVLPNPYADPELCEKLSNDLLHWLYERTSIQQSTTYVKKLIEDNSPIEETLRFLGFCSWENWEFSAVVIADLLMEIATVQPFDMRPYLDLLYHLLTMADSWQHTRIRAMFLGLQDRVDGMMTMIQHGQTHVVQQKRAYLCIKFIINLCSRCQLTMVVLDEDVHLKRLWQFSIQWLQNELDRRQYTTSTYPYTGWSPPAQSNEVSNSYFLERSNSAKMTLSRARELFPIEVEQFESNIESTETSFDQSSSLLEKDNNSSLPIEGEVGGPETTEIIDFEGERGGQGEEGQTDLTENKMVHTDLD
;
A
#
# COMPACT_ATOMS: atom_id res chain seq x y z
N MET A 1 0.66 -14.40 -54.11
CA MET A 1 0.93 -12.98 -54.49
C MET A 1 -0.34 -12.15 -54.77
N LYS A 2 -1.22 -12.51 -55.73
CA LYS A 2 -2.40 -11.68 -56.07
C LYS A 2 -3.42 -11.50 -54.93
N LEU A 3 -3.60 -12.50 -54.07
CA LEU A 3 -4.50 -12.43 -52.89
C LEU A 3 -3.95 -11.46 -51.82
N VAL A 4 -2.64 -11.52 -51.56
CA VAL A 4 -1.93 -10.63 -50.61
C VAL A 4 -1.92 -9.20 -51.12
N GLN A 5 -1.73 -8.98 -52.43
CA GLN A 5 -1.86 -7.65 -53.04
C GLN A 5 -3.27 -7.09 -52.94
N LYS A 6 -4.30 -7.91 -53.16
CA LYS A 6 -5.69 -7.51 -52.99
C LYS A 6 -6.01 -7.15 -51.53
N GLN A 7 -5.60 -7.99 -50.59
CA GLN A 7 -5.75 -7.71 -49.15
C GLN A 7 -4.97 -6.45 -48.72
N ASN A 8 -3.77 -6.22 -49.28
CA ASN A 8 -2.99 -5.01 -49.02
C ASN A 8 -3.60 -3.75 -49.68
N LEU A 9 -4.22 -3.88 -50.85
CA LEU A 9 -4.96 -2.80 -51.52
C LEU A 9 -6.26 -2.49 -50.80
N ASP A 10 -7.01 -3.50 -50.36
CA ASP A 10 -8.20 -3.35 -49.53
C ASP A 10 -7.81 -2.73 -48.18
N TYR A 11 -6.69 -3.15 -47.57
CA TYR A 11 -6.12 -2.54 -46.38
C TYR A 11 -5.70 -1.08 -46.61
N LEU A 12 -5.06 -0.75 -47.74
CA LEU A 12 -4.71 0.62 -48.12
C LEU A 12 -5.94 1.50 -48.39
N HIS A 13 -6.98 0.95 -49.02
CA HIS A 13 -8.27 1.61 -49.24
C HIS A 13 -9.01 1.85 -47.92
N ILE A 14 -9.07 0.85 -47.03
CA ILE A 14 -9.66 1.00 -45.69
C ILE A 14 -8.87 2.05 -44.87
N LYS A 15 -7.54 2.07 -44.99
CA LYS A 15 -6.67 3.04 -44.34
C LYS A 15 -6.81 4.46 -44.91
N SER A 16 -7.22 4.62 -46.17
CA SER A 16 -7.48 5.93 -46.77
C SER A 16 -8.82 6.55 -46.34
N HIS A 17 -9.78 5.74 -45.87
CA HIS A 17 -11.05 6.23 -45.30
C HIS A 17 -10.93 6.77 -43.88
N PHE A 18 -9.98 6.25 -43.08
CA PHE A 18 -9.76 6.67 -41.70
C PHE A 18 -8.83 7.88 -41.62
N SER A 19 -9.35 9.04 -42.03
CA SER A 19 -8.67 10.35 -41.94
C SER A 19 -9.12 11.14 -40.70
N ILE A 20 -8.34 12.14 -40.25
CA ILE A 20 -8.71 13.00 -39.11
C ILE A 20 -10.12 13.60 -39.29
N PRO A 21 -10.49 14.14 -40.48
CA PRO A 21 -11.85 14.62 -40.75
C PRO A 21 -12.94 13.55 -40.55
N TYR A 22 -12.66 12.28 -40.87
CA TYR A 22 -13.62 11.20 -40.66
C TYR A 22 -13.90 10.94 -39.17
N TYR A 23 -12.86 10.93 -38.32
CA TYR A 23 -13.04 10.79 -36.87
C TYR A 23 -13.79 11.99 -36.28
N GLN A 24 -13.47 13.21 -36.75
CA GLN A 24 -14.19 14.40 -36.36
C GLN A 24 -15.65 14.34 -36.80
N PHE A 25 -15.93 13.92 -38.04
CA PHE A 25 -17.28 13.71 -38.54
C PHE A 25 -18.07 12.73 -37.67
N MET A 26 -17.49 11.56 -37.37
CA MET A 26 -18.14 10.56 -36.50
C MET A 26 -18.47 11.12 -35.12
N LYS A 27 -17.56 11.90 -34.51
CA LYS A 27 -17.78 12.54 -33.21
C LYS A 27 -18.84 13.64 -33.28
N GLN A 28 -18.79 14.50 -34.31
CA GLN A 28 -19.76 15.58 -34.51
C GLN A 28 -21.16 15.03 -34.81
N LEU A 29 -21.26 13.94 -35.57
CA LEU A 29 -22.52 13.24 -35.82
C LEU A 29 -23.17 12.81 -34.50
N LEU A 30 -22.38 12.29 -33.56
CA LEU A 30 -22.87 11.91 -32.23
C LEU A 30 -23.36 13.13 -31.43
N ILE A 31 -22.62 14.24 -31.43
CA ILE A 31 -22.94 15.44 -30.65
C ILE A 31 -24.16 16.17 -31.22
N ILE A 32 -24.22 16.38 -32.53
CA ILE A 32 -25.31 17.11 -33.20
C ILE A 32 -26.62 16.35 -33.05
N ASN A 33 -26.62 15.03 -33.27
CA ASN A 33 -27.83 14.22 -33.10
C ASN A 33 -28.31 14.19 -31.66
N TYR A 34 -27.41 14.26 -30.67
CA TYR A 34 -27.80 14.34 -29.26
C TYR A 34 -28.53 15.65 -29.00
N ASN A 35 -27.96 16.78 -29.43
CA ASN A 35 -28.57 18.10 -29.24
C ASN A 35 -29.92 18.18 -29.94
N PHE A 36 -30.03 17.67 -31.17
CA PHE A 36 -31.29 17.59 -31.89
C PHE A 36 -32.33 16.73 -31.15
N ALA A 37 -31.95 15.50 -30.76
CA ALA A 37 -32.85 14.60 -30.06
C ALA A 37 -33.27 15.18 -28.69
N LYS A 38 -32.37 15.88 -27.99
CA LYS A 38 -32.67 16.57 -26.72
C LYS A 38 -33.69 17.69 -26.90
N THR A 39 -33.56 18.51 -27.96
CA THR A 39 -34.56 19.57 -28.23
C THR A 39 -35.95 19.03 -28.50
N GLN A 40 -36.06 17.77 -28.94
CA GLN A 40 -37.36 17.12 -29.09
C GLN A 40 -37.96 16.67 -27.75
N ILE A 41 -37.14 16.26 -26.78
CA ILE A 41 -37.58 15.90 -25.41
C ILE A 41 -38.35 17.04 -24.76
N ASP A 42 -37.89 18.28 -24.97
CA ASP A 42 -38.47 19.48 -24.36
C ASP A 42 -39.74 19.99 -25.07
N ALA A 43 -40.19 19.34 -26.16
CA ALA A 43 -41.37 19.73 -26.93
C ALA A 43 -42.60 18.86 -26.61
N ASN A 44 -43.75 19.51 -26.40
CA ASN A 44 -45.03 18.98 -25.90
C ASN A 44 -45.44 17.56 -26.36
N ASN A 45 -45.12 16.55 -25.55
CA ASN A 45 -45.90 15.35 -25.15
C ASN A 45 -44.98 14.54 -24.19
N PRO A 46 -45.34 14.00 -23.02
CA PRO A 46 -44.33 13.39 -22.12
C PRO A 46 -43.68 12.09 -22.62
N ASN A 47 -44.39 11.31 -23.45
CA ASN A 47 -43.98 9.93 -23.79
C ASN A 47 -43.39 9.78 -25.20
N GLU A 48 -43.90 10.52 -26.19
CA GLU A 48 -43.45 10.45 -27.59
C GLU A 48 -42.01 10.98 -27.85
N PRO A 49 -41.55 12.04 -27.17
CA PRO A 49 -40.19 12.55 -27.34
C PRO A 49 -39.10 11.62 -26.85
N MET A 50 -39.36 10.86 -25.79
CA MET A 50 -38.42 9.86 -25.30
C MET A 50 -38.25 8.74 -26.32
N GLU A 51 -39.33 8.27 -26.95
CA GLU A 51 -39.24 7.24 -27.98
C GLU A 51 -38.42 7.69 -29.19
N ASN A 52 -38.59 8.95 -29.63
CA ASN A 52 -37.79 9.53 -30.72
C ASN A 52 -36.32 9.72 -30.34
N PHE A 53 -36.04 10.16 -29.11
CA PHE A 53 -34.69 10.22 -28.58
C PHE A 53 -34.04 8.83 -28.56
N GLU A 54 -34.76 7.80 -28.09
CA GLU A 54 -34.24 6.43 -28.05
C GLU A 54 -33.98 5.85 -29.43
N LYS A 55 -34.83 6.14 -30.42
CA LYS A 55 -34.60 5.70 -31.82
C LYS A 55 -33.30 6.28 -32.36
N ILE A 56 -33.15 7.61 -32.33
CA ILE A 56 -31.96 8.31 -32.85
C ILE A 56 -30.72 7.92 -32.03
N GLY A 57 -30.83 7.95 -30.71
CA GLY A 57 -29.76 7.63 -29.79
C GLY A 57 -29.29 6.19 -29.91
N SER A 58 -30.19 5.23 -30.07
CA SER A 58 -29.81 3.82 -30.27
C SER A 58 -29.04 3.61 -31.57
N LEU A 59 -29.41 4.28 -32.67
CA LEU A 59 -28.70 4.20 -33.94
C LEU A 59 -27.31 4.85 -33.83
N CYS A 60 -27.22 6.03 -33.21
CA CYS A 60 -25.95 6.72 -32.99
C CYS A 60 -25.01 5.87 -32.12
N MET A 61 -25.51 5.33 -31.01
CA MET A 61 -24.73 4.46 -30.12
C MET A 61 -24.31 3.16 -30.81
N LYS A 62 -25.20 2.51 -31.59
CA LYS A 62 -24.84 1.35 -32.42
C LYS A 62 -23.70 1.64 -33.38
N LEU A 63 -23.81 2.75 -34.10
CA LEU A 63 -22.82 3.16 -35.09
C LEU A 63 -21.47 3.46 -34.42
N VAL A 64 -21.45 4.30 -33.38
CA VAL A 64 -20.20 4.73 -32.74
C VAL A 64 -19.54 3.60 -31.96
N THR A 65 -20.31 2.75 -31.26
CA THR A 65 -19.75 1.59 -30.55
C THR A 65 -19.10 0.64 -31.54
N LYS A 66 -19.77 0.28 -32.64
CA LYS A 66 -19.16 -0.57 -33.67
C LYS A 66 -17.89 0.06 -34.25
N PHE A 67 -17.94 1.34 -34.59
CA PHE A 67 -16.77 2.06 -35.10
C PHE A 67 -15.59 2.07 -34.12
N LEU A 68 -15.82 2.44 -32.86
CA LEU A 68 -14.78 2.59 -31.85
C LEU A 68 -14.13 1.25 -31.50
N PHE A 69 -14.91 0.21 -31.25
CA PHE A 69 -14.39 -1.09 -30.87
C PHE A 69 -13.82 -1.90 -32.05
N HIS A 70 -14.26 -1.65 -33.28
CA HIS A 70 -13.70 -2.31 -34.46
C HIS A 70 -12.43 -1.63 -34.98
N SER A 71 -12.37 -0.30 -34.94
CA SER A 71 -11.27 0.45 -35.56
C SER A 71 -10.79 1.61 -34.70
N GLY A 72 -11.69 2.40 -34.13
CA GLY A 72 -11.34 3.68 -33.51
C GLY A 72 -10.30 3.56 -32.38
N PHE A 73 -10.51 2.67 -31.42
CA PHE A 73 -9.59 2.44 -30.30
C PHE A 73 -8.31 1.69 -30.70
N HIS A 74 -8.27 1.07 -31.88
CA HIS A 74 -7.07 0.44 -32.43
C HIS A 74 -6.20 1.40 -33.26
N THR A 75 -6.62 2.65 -33.45
CA THR A 75 -5.82 3.65 -34.18
C THR A 75 -5.01 4.56 -33.26
N LYS A 76 -4.06 5.33 -33.82
CA LYS A 76 -3.20 6.27 -33.07
C LYS A 76 -4.00 7.46 -32.52
N LYS A 77 -3.53 8.01 -31.40
CA LYS A 77 -4.16 9.15 -30.71
C LYS A 77 -4.25 10.39 -31.62
N THR A 78 -3.23 10.60 -32.45
CA THR A 78 -3.17 11.70 -33.42
C THR A 78 -4.30 11.66 -34.44
N LEU A 79 -4.86 10.48 -34.71
CA LEU A 79 -5.94 10.30 -35.68
C LEU A 79 -7.32 10.40 -35.00
N ARG A 80 -7.53 9.62 -33.94
CA ARG A 80 -8.83 9.52 -33.25
C ARG A 80 -9.11 10.67 -32.26
N GLY A 81 -8.08 11.43 -31.90
CA GLY A 81 -8.13 12.40 -30.81
C GLY A 81 -8.10 11.74 -29.43
N PRO A 82 -8.35 12.52 -28.37
CA PRO A 82 -8.38 12.00 -27.01
C PRO A 82 -9.49 10.96 -26.79
N ALA A 83 -9.19 9.92 -26.01
CA ALA A 83 -10.16 8.86 -25.70
C ALA A 83 -11.32 9.37 -24.82
N ASN A 84 -11.02 10.28 -23.88
CA ASN A 84 -12.04 10.86 -22.99
C ASN A 84 -13.08 11.67 -23.75
N ASP A 85 -12.72 12.35 -24.84
CA ASP A 85 -13.71 13.05 -25.67
C ASP A 85 -14.78 12.11 -26.24
N TRP A 86 -14.40 10.87 -26.58
CA TRP A 86 -15.35 9.87 -27.06
C TRP A 86 -16.28 9.41 -25.95
N PHE A 87 -15.73 9.21 -24.75
CA PHE A 87 -16.53 8.96 -23.56
C PHE A 87 -17.51 10.11 -23.31
N ASP A 88 -17.04 11.36 -23.28
CA ASP A 88 -17.87 12.53 -23.00
C ASP A 88 -18.94 12.77 -24.10
N ALA A 89 -18.68 12.37 -25.34
CA ALA A 89 -19.67 12.42 -26.42
C ALA A 89 -20.74 11.30 -26.34
N MET A 90 -20.38 10.11 -25.84
CA MET A 90 -21.31 9.00 -25.63
C MET A 90 -22.11 9.14 -24.33
N ASN A 91 -21.51 9.73 -23.30
CA ASN A 91 -22.03 9.78 -21.95
C ASN A 91 -23.46 10.37 -21.84
N PRO A 92 -23.84 11.42 -22.58
CA PRO A 92 -25.20 11.94 -22.52
C PRO A 92 -26.25 10.89 -22.91
N TYR A 93 -26.03 10.12 -23.97
CA TYR A 93 -26.96 9.05 -24.36
C TYR A 93 -27.09 7.98 -23.28
N LEU A 94 -25.95 7.61 -22.68
CA LEU A 94 -25.91 6.68 -21.56
C LEU A 94 -26.63 7.27 -20.34
N TYR A 95 -26.56 8.56 -20.08
CA TYR A 95 -27.23 9.13 -18.91
C TYR A 95 -28.77 9.17 -19.06
N TYR A 96 -29.29 9.53 -20.23
CA TYR A 96 -30.73 9.80 -20.40
C TYR A 96 -31.63 8.57 -20.60
N SER A 97 -31.14 7.49 -21.24
CA SER A 97 -31.98 6.32 -21.54
C SER A 97 -31.41 5.03 -20.96
N SER A 98 -32.17 4.39 -20.08
CA SER A 98 -31.87 3.04 -19.55
C SER A 98 -31.81 2.00 -20.66
N ARG A 99 -32.64 2.12 -21.70
CA ARG A 99 -32.62 1.21 -22.85
C ARG A 99 -31.32 1.29 -23.65
N ILE A 100 -30.83 2.50 -23.90
CA ILE A 100 -29.55 2.70 -24.61
C ILE A 100 -28.39 2.17 -23.75
N ARG A 101 -28.37 2.48 -22.45
CA ARG A 101 -27.38 1.92 -21.51
C ARG A 101 -27.39 0.40 -21.51
N ARG A 102 -28.57 -0.20 -21.37
CA ARG A 102 -28.75 -1.65 -21.33
C ARG A 102 -28.15 -2.31 -22.55
N TRP A 103 -28.54 -1.82 -23.74
CA TRP A 103 -27.98 -2.29 -25.01
C TRP A 103 -26.46 -2.12 -25.08
N PHE A 104 -25.93 -0.97 -24.64
CA PHE A 104 -24.49 -0.73 -24.61
C PHE A 104 -23.76 -1.72 -23.69
N CYS A 105 -24.23 -1.92 -22.46
CA CYS A 105 -23.65 -2.87 -21.51
C CYS A 105 -23.68 -4.30 -22.06
N GLU A 106 -24.80 -4.72 -22.64
CA GLU A 106 -24.95 -6.04 -23.28
C GLU A 106 -23.94 -6.26 -24.40
N GLU A 107 -23.91 -5.36 -25.38
CA GLU A 107 -23.05 -5.47 -26.56
C GLU A 107 -21.57 -5.22 -26.26
N VAL A 108 -21.26 -4.37 -25.29
CA VAL A 108 -19.88 -4.00 -25.01
C VAL A 108 -19.22 -4.95 -24.04
N PHE A 109 -19.89 -5.36 -22.96
CA PHE A 109 -19.23 -6.04 -21.85
C PHE A 109 -19.81 -7.43 -21.56
N ILE A 110 -21.13 -7.63 -21.70
CA ILE A 110 -21.75 -8.92 -21.35
C ILE A 110 -21.47 -9.97 -22.44
N LYS A 111 -21.65 -9.61 -23.72
CA LYS A 111 -21.33 -10.49 -24.87
C LYS A 111 -19.82 -10.69 -25.08
N HIS A 112 -19.01 -9.76 -24.60
CA HIS A 112 -17.58 -9.67 -24.84
C HIS A 112 -16.81 -9.42 -23.53
N ARG A 113 -16.84 -10.40 -22.62
CA ARG A 113 -16.26 -10.27 -21.27
C ARG A 113 -14.74 -10.09 -21.28
N GLU A 114 -14.07 -10.57 -22.32
CA GLU A 114 -12.64 -10.39 -22.54
C GLU A 114 -12.22 -8.92 -22.58
N ARG A 115 -13.15 -8.00 -22.92
CA ARG A 115 -12.87 -6.57 -23.02
C ARG A 115 -12.49 -5.92 -21.69
N PHE A 116 -12.88 -6.49 -20.55
CA PHE A 116 -12.39 -6.02 -19.24
C PHE A 116 -10.86 -6.17 -19.16
N CYS A 117 -10.34 -7.34 -19.51
CA CYS A 117 -8.89 -7.59 -19.56
C CYS A 117 -8.24 -6.78 -20.70
N ALA A 118 -8.80 -6.86 -21.90
CA ALA A 118 -8.23 -6.26 -23.10
C ALA A 118 -8.01 -4.74 -22.94
N TYR A 119 -8.94 -4.03 -22.30
CA TYR A 119 -8.87 -2.57 -22.19
C TYR A 119 -8.30 -2.04 -20.86
N LEU A 120 -8.25 -2.84 -19.79
CA LEU A 120 -7.65 -2.41 -18.51
C LEU A 120 -6.21 -2.91 -18.34
N LEU A 121 -5.90 -4.12 -18.83
CA LEU A 121 -4.63 -4.81 -18.57
C LEU A 121 -3.78 -4.96 -19.84
N GLU A 122 -4.36 -5.37 -20.97
CA GLU A 122 -3.57 -5.65 -22.18
C GLU A 122 -3.32 -4.41 -23.04
N CYS A 123 -4.27 -3.45 -23.05
CA CYS A 123 -4.23 -2.31 -23.95
C CYS A 123 -2.95 -1.50 -23.73
N PRO A 124 -2.09 -1.29 -24.74
CA PRO A 124 -0.84 -0.56 -24.58
C PRO A 124 -1.04 0.95 -24.39
N SER A 125 -2.23 1.48 -24.71
CA SER A 125 -2.52 2.91 -24.59
C SER A 125 -3.02 3.25 -23.19
N THR A 126 -2.17 3.89 -22.39
CA THR A 126 -2.52 4.38 -21.04
C THR A 126 -3.77 5.27 -21.06
N GLU A 127 -3.95 6.08 -22.09
CA GLU A 127 -5.12 6.94 -22.24
C GLU A 127 -6.42 6.13 -22.38
N LEU A 128 -6.40 5.05 -23.17
CA LEU A 128 -7.57 4.17 -23.30
C LEU A 128 -7.82 3.44 -21.99
N ARG A 129 -6.79 2.92 -21.32
CA ARG A 129 -6.93 2.30 -19.99
C ARG A 129 -7.59 3.27 -19.00
N ASN A 130 -7.17 4.53 -18.97
CA ASN A 130 -7.76 5.56 -18.11
C ASN A 130 -9.23 5.85 -18.45
N MET A 131 -9.58 5.91 -19.75
CA MET A 131 -10.97 6.10 -20.17
C MET A 131 -11.85 4.93 -19.73
N PHE A 132 -11.40 3.68 -19.91
CA PHE A 132 -12.15 2.50 -19.45
C PHE A 132 -12.23 2.42 -17.92
N ALA A 133 -11.16 2.82 -17.22
CA ALA A 133 -11.16 2.96 -15.76
C ALA A 133 -12.15 4.02 -15.24
N LYS A 134 -12.59 4.96 -16.10
CA LYS A 134 -13.66 5.93 -15.81
C LYS A 134 -15.04 5.41 -16.26
N LEU A 135 -15.12 4.81 -17.44
CA LEU A 135 -16.37 4.33 -18.06
C LEU A 135 -17.02 3.20 -17.26
N ILE A 136 -16.26 2.16 -16.92
CA ILE A 136 -16.78 0.97 -16.22
C ILE A 136 -17.46 1.33 -14.88
N PRO A 137 -16.80 2.03 -13.93
CA PRO A 137 -17.44 2.37 -12.66
C PRO A 137 -18.59 3.37 -12.85
N HIS A 138 -18.52 4.24 -13.87
CA HIS A 138 -19.65 5.11 -14.21
C HIS A 138 -20.88 4.31 -14.65
N LEU A 139 -20.71 3.33 -15.55
CA LEU A 139 -21.78 2.43 -15.98
C LEU A 139 -22.35 1.62 -14.82
N CYS A 140 -21.49 1.03 -13.98
CA CYS A 140 -21.93 0.28 -12.80
C CYS A 140 -22.83 1.15 -11.90
N HIS A 141 -22.45 2.40 -11.65
CA HIS A 141 -23.23 3.31 -10.82
C HIS A 141 -24.58 3.70 -11.45
N ILE A 142 -24.58 4.18 -12.71
CA ILE A 142 -25.82 4.69 -13.32
C ILE A 142 -26.83 3.58 -13.63
N THR A 143 -26.37 2.34 -13.80
CA THR A 143 -27.23 1.16 -14.04
C THR A 143 -27.82 0.56 -12.77
N ASN A 144 -27.42 1.03 -11.58
CA ASN A 144 -28.03 0.58 -10.31
C ASN A 144 -29.53 0.87 -10.22
N LYS A 145 -30.03 1.82 -11.01
CA LYS A 145 -31.46 2.17 -11.10
C LYS A 145 -32.18 1.47 -12.26
N ASP A 146 -31.47 0.67 -13.04
CA ASP A 146 -32.01 -0.01 -14.22
C ASP A 146 -32.55 -1.40 -13.87
N GLU A 147 -33.32 -1.96 -14.80
CA GLU A 147 -33.74 -3.36 -14.75
C GLU A 147 -32.53 -4.30 -14.80
N LYS A 148 -32.62 -5.41 -14.08
CA LYS A 148 -31.58 -6.43 -14.03
C LYS A 148 -31.40 -7.12 -15.39
N PHE A 149 -30.21 -7.64 -15.63
CA PHE A 149 -29.88 -8.45 -16.79
C PHE A 149 -30.15 -9.92 -16.50
N GLU A 150 -30.83 -10.59 -17.42
CA GLU A 150 -31.01 -12.04 -17.38
C GLU A 150 -29.74 -12.71 -17.91
N ILE A 151 -29.16 -13.58 -17.09
CA ILE A 151 -28.01 -14.41 -17.48
C ILE A 151 -28.49 -15.86 -17.50
N HIS A 152 -28.41 -16.46 -18.68
CA HIS A 152 -28.68 -17.88 -18.85
C HIS A 152 -27.39 -18.66 -18.59
N LEU A 153 -27.35 -19.39 -17.48
CA LEU A 153 -26.26 -20.31 -17.16
C LEU A 153 -26.72 -21.73 -17.49
N ASN A 154 -26.01 -22.37 -18.42
CA ASN A 154 -26.22 -23.79 -18.70
C ASN A 154 -25.54 -24.61 -17.60
N THR A 155 -26.34 -25.26 -16.75
CA THR A 155 -25.84 -26.21 -15.76
C THR A 155 -26.19 -27.63 -16.18
N ALA A 156 -25.53 -28.63 -15.56
CA ALA A 156 -25.79 -30.04 -15.85
C ALA A 156 -27.24 -30.48 -15.57
N THR A 157 -28.00 -29.68 -14.81
CA THR A 157 -29.39 -29.93 -14.40
C THR A 157 -30.44 -29.08 -15.12
N GLY A 158 -30.04 -28.18 -16.04
CA GLY A 158 -30.95 -27.33 -16.82
C GLY A 158 -30.40 -25.94 -17.14
N ILE A 159 -31.25 -25.06 -17.67
CA ILE A 159 -30.93 -23.63 -17.83
C ILE A 159 -31.35 -22.91 -16.57
N HIS A 160 -30.39 -22.43 -15.78
CA HIS A 160 -30.67 -21.55 -14.65
C HIS A 160 -30.66 -20.11 -15.14
N VAL A 161 -31.78 -19.39 -14.95
CA VAL A 161 -31.87 -17.96 -15.23
C VAL A 161 -31.63 -17.21 -13.93
N SER A 162 -30.58 -16.38 -13.90
CA SER A 162 -30.32 -15.49 -12.78
C SER A 162 -30.33 -14.03 -13.23
N GLU A 163 -30.93 -13.18 -12.41
CA GLU A 163 -31.03 -11.75 -12.66
C GLU A 163 -30.00 -10.99 -11.84
N HIS A 164 -29.15 -10.23 -12.53
CA HIS A 164 -28.08 -9.48 -11.89
C HIS A 164 -28.05 -8.03 -12.36
N LEU A 165 -27.62 -7.12 -11.49
CA LEU A 165 -27.29 -5.76 -11.93
C LEU A 165 -26.01 -5.82 -12.77
N PHE A 166 -25.84 -4.83 -13.66
CA PHE A 166 -24.59 -4.74 -14.43
C PHE A 166 -23.36 -4.60 -13.52
N SER A 167 -23.50 -3.88 -12.40
CA SER A 167 -22.46 -3.78 -11.37
C SER A 167 -21.99 -5.15 -10.89
N ASP A 168 -22.92 -6.07 -10.64
CA ASP A 168 -22.61 -7.40 -10.13
C ASP A 168 -21.84 -8.19 -11.18
N ILE A 169 -22.28 -8.11 -12.44
CA ILE A 169 -21.64 -8.80 -13.57
C ILE A 169 -20.23 -8.28 -13.79
N ALA A 170 -20.08 -6.95 -13.87
CA ALA A 170 -18.82 -6.30 -14.17
C ALA A 170 -17.79 -6.50 -13.04
N LEU A 171 -18.18 -6.31 -11.79
CA LEU A 171 -17.27 -6.46 -10.66
C LEU A 171 -16.87 -7.91 -10.43
N ASN A 172 -17.80 -8.87 -10.54
CA ASN A 172 -17.43 -10.29 -10.50
C ASN A 172 -16.47 -10.66 -11.64
N GLN A 173 -16.72 -10.17 -12.86
CA GLN A 173 -15.81 -10.41 -13.98
C GLN A 173 -14.42 -9.79 -13.71
N LEU A 174 -14.34 -8.58 -13.17
CA LEU A 174 -13.08 -7.96 -12.80
C LEU A 174 -12.35 -8.76 -11.71
N LEU A 175 -13.06 -9.27 -10.69
CA LEU A 175 -12.49 -10.11 -9.64
C LEU A 175 -12.00 -11.45 -10.19
N THR A 176 -12.64 -12.04 -11.19
CA THR A 176 -12.12 -13.26 -11.83
C THR A 176 -10.76 -13.06 -12.51
N LEU A 177 -10.41 -11.82 -12.90
CA LEU A 177 -9.09 -11.52 -13.47
C LEU A 177 -7.95 -11.70 -12.45
N LEU A 178 -8.25 -11.63 -11.13
CA LEU A 178 -7.27 -11.87 -10.06
C LEU A 178 -6.70 -13.29 -10.11
N LYS A 179 -7.46 -14.26 -10.65
CA LYS A 179 -7.05 -15.67 -10.70
C LYS A 179 -5.85 -15.92 -11.62
N LYS A 180 -5.62 -15.04 -12.61
CA LYS A 180 -4.55 -15.22 -13.61
C LYS A 180 -4.10 -13.92 -14.25
N GLU A 181 -5.02 -13.21 -14.91
CA GLU A 181 -4.70 -12.10 -15.81
C GLU A 181 -3.97 -10.94 -15.12
N VAL A 182 -4.26 -10.69 -13.83
CA VAL A 182 -3.60 -9.66 -13.03
C VAL A 182 -2.12 -9.99 -12.80
N SER A 183 -1.78 -11.25 -12.52
CA SER A 183 -0.39 -11.68 -12.36
C SER A 183 0.37 -11.58 -13.69
N ASP A 184 -0.27 -11.99 -14.79
CA ASP A 184 0.30 -11.96 -16.14
C ASP A 184 0.57 -10.52 -16.64
N HIS A 185 -0.28 -9.55 -16.25
CA HIS A 185 -0.24 -8.16 -16.71
C HIS A 185 0.14 -7.15 -15.61
N SER A 186 1.03 -7.54 -14.70
CA SER A 186 1.45 -6.76 -13.52
C SER A 186 1.94 -5.31 -13.77
N ARG A 187 2.23 -4.92 -15.02
CA ARG A 187 2.66 -3.55 -15.37
C ARG A 187 1.53 -2.52 -15.46
N HIS A 188 0.28 -2.95 -15.60
CA HIS A 188 -0.86 -2.07 -15.86
C HIS A 188 -1.91 -2.09 -14.75
N LEU A 189 -1.53 -2.49 -13.54
CA LEU A 189 -2.45 -2.69 -12.41
C LEU A 189 -3.07 -1.40 -11.87
N HIS A 190 -2.39 -0.26 -12.03
CA HIS A 190 -2.89 1.03 -11.58
C HIS A 190 -4.32 1.30 -12.08
N GLN A 191 -4.57 1.17 -13.38
CA GLN A 191 -5.91 1.43 -13.96
C GLN A 191 -6.93 0.36 -13.58
N TYR A 192 -6.49 -0.89 -13.38
CA TYR A 192 -7.37 -1.96 -12.93
C TYR A 192 -7.92 -1.68 -11.51
N PHE A 193 -7.05 -1.39 -10.54
CA PHE A 193 -7.48 -1.05 -9.19
C PHE A 193 -8.20 0.31 -9.11
N GLN A 194 -7.87 1.25 -10.02
CA GLN A 194 -8.57 2.52 -10.13
C GLN A 194 -10.07 2.35 -10.44
N VAL A 195 -10.49 1.27 -11.12
CA VAL A 195 -11.92 0.99 -11.35
C VAL A 195 -12.65 0.83 -10.02
N PHE A 196 -12.11 0.02 -9.12
CA PHE A 196 -12.69 -0.24 -7.80
C PHE A 196 -12.70 1.03 -6.95
N LEU A 197 -11.61 1.80 -6.97
CA LEU A 197 -11.53 3.07 -6.23
C LEU A 197 -12.54 4.10 -6.74
N ALA A 198 -12.64 4.25 -8.07
CA ALA A 198 -13.59 5.17 -8.69
C ALA A 198 -15.05 4.75 -8.49
N TYR A 199 -15.32 3.45 -8.34
CA TYR A 199 -16.64 2.93 -7.96
C TYR A 199 -16.95 3.21 -6.49
N ALA A 200 -16.01 2.93 -5.57
CA ALA A 200 -16.15 3.20 -4.14
C ALA A 200 -16.46 4.69 -3.86
N HIS A 201 -15.86 5.61 -4.62
CA HIS A 201 -16.12 7.05 -4.49
C HIS A 201 -17.46 7.53 -5.08
N LYS A 202 -18.33 6.64 -5.58
CA LYS A 202 -19.66 7.03 -6.07
C LYS A 202 -20.68 7.23 -4.96
N GLY A 203 -20.53 6.54 -3.82
CA GLY A 203 -21.44 6.67 -2.69
C GLY A 203 -21.41 5.46 -1.75
N ALA A 204 -22.17 5.55 -0.66
CA ALA A 204 -22.30 4.50 0.35
C ALA A 204 -22.75 3.16 -0.22
N TYR A 205 -23.71 3.15 -1.15
CA TYR A 205 -24.20 1.92 -1.78
C TYR A 205 -23.08 1.18 -2.51
N GLU A 206 -22.21 1.89 -3.23
CA GLU A 206 -21.11 1.28 -3.96
C GLU A 206 -20.04 0.70 -3.04
N ARG A 207 -19.72 1.40 -1.94
CA ARG A 207 -18.83 0.88 -0.89
C ARG A 207 -19.41 -0.38 -0.27
N GLN A 208 -20.70 -0.34 0.08
CA GLN A 208 -21.46 -1.48 0.58
C GLN A 208 -21.40 -2.67 -0.38
N HIS A 209 -21.60 -2.43 -1.67
CA HIS A 209 -21.55 -3.47 -2.68
C HIS A 209 -20.15 -4.12 -2.75
N LEU A 210 -19.08 -3.33 -2.74
CA LEU A 210 -17.71 -3.86 -2.74
C LEU A 210 -17.37 -4.66 -1.48
N LEU A 211 -17.89 -4.24 -0.31
CA LEU A 211 -17.74 -4.98 0.95
C LEU A 211 -18.41 -6.35 0.87
N ARG A 212 -19.64 -6.43 0.36
CA ARG A 212 -20.36 -7.70 0.17
C ARG A 212 -19.65 -8.65 -0.80
N LEU A 213 -18.94 -8.12 -1.80
CA LEU A 213 -18.12 -8.92 -2.72
C LEU A 213 -16.78 -9.37 -2.11
N GLY A 214 -16.47 -9.00 -0.87
CA GLY A 214 -15.23 -9.38 -0.19
C GLY A 214 -13.98 -8.75 -0.81
N VAL A 215 -14.12 -7.60 -1.48
CA VAL A 215 -13.02 -6.94 -2.19
C VAL A 215 -11.82 -6.63 -1.29
N PRO A 216 -11.99 -6.06 -0.07
CA PRO A 216 -10.86 -5.78 0.79
C PRO A 216 -10.05 -7.02 1.15
N ALA A 217 -10.71 -8.12 1.51
CA ALA A 217 -10.04 -9.37 1.88
C ALA A 217 -9.25 -9.96 0.71
N GLN A 218 -9.83 -9.98 -0.50
CA GLN A 218 -9.13 -10.44 -1.70
C GLN A 218 -7.93 -9.56 -2.06
N PHE A 219 -8.03 -8.26 -1.85
CA PHE A 219 -6.96 -7.31 -2.14
C PHE A 219 -5.82 -7.39 -1.12
N ILE A 220 -6.15 -7.51 0.17
CA ILE A 220 -5.17 -7.79 1.22
C ILE A 220 -4.43 -9.09 0.91
N ALA A 221 -5.16 -10.17 0.61
CA ALA A 221 -4.58 -11.45 0.25
C ALA A 221 -3.64 -11.33 -0.97
N LEU A 222 -4.04 -10.62 -2.03
CA LEU A 222 -3.19 -10.38 -3.20
C LEU A 222 -1.90 -9.64 -2.85
N SER A 223 -1.96 -8.60 -1.99
CA SER A 223 -0.77 -7.83 -1.60
C SER A 223 0.25 -8.65 -0.80
N LEU A 224 -0.20 -9.75 -0.20
CA LEU A 224 0.60 -10.71 0.55
C LEU A 224 0.95 -11.96 -0.27
N ASP A 225 0.68 -11.96 -1.59
CA ASP A 225 0.84 -13.11 -2.49
C ASP A 225 0.02 -14.36 -2.09
N GLU A 226 -1.03 -14.18 -1.28
CA GLU A 226 -1.98 -15.21 -0.84
C GLU A 226 -3.35 -15.07 -1.55
N GLY A 227 -3.37 -14.34 -2.67
CA GLY A 227 -4.57 -14.08 -3.45
C GLY A 227 -5.13 -15.33 -4.17
N PRO A 228 -6.28 -15.20 -4.85
CA PRO A 228 -6.92 -16.30 -5.56
C PRO A 228 -6.17 -16.76 -6.82
N GLY A 229 -5.06 -16.12 -7.17
CA GLY A 229 -4.22 -16.41 -8.33
C GLY A 229 -2.74 -16.38 -7.96
N PRO A 230 -1.84 -16.60 -8.94
CA PRO A 230 -0.40 -16.58 -8.70
C PRO A 230 0.09 -15.24 -8.16
N ALA A 231 1.20 -15.27 -7.42
CA ALA A 231 1.94 -14.09 -6.99
C ALA A 231 2.22 -13.13 -8.16
N LEU A 232 2.38 -11.83 -7.85
CA LEU A 232 2.65 -10.84 -8.89
C LEU A 232 4.05 -11.08 -9.49
N ARG A 233 4.10 -11.27 -10.82
CA ARG A 233 5.37 -11.58 -11.51
C ARG A 233 6.40 -10.43 -11.49
N SER A 234 5.96 -9.19 -11.25
CA SER A 234 6.83 -8.02 -11.27
C SER A 234 6.95 -7.40 -9.87
N PRO A 235 8.17 -7.25 -9.33
CA PRO A 235 8.37 -6.60 -8.03
C PRO A 235 8.11 -5.08 -8.08
N TYR A 236 7.98 -4.50 -9.27
CA TYR A 236 7.71 -3.06 -9.47
C TYR A 236 6.24 -2.79 -9.87
N ALA A 237 5.35 -3.75 -9.60
CA ALA A 237 3.94 -3.59 -9.89
C ALA A 237 3.35 -2.46 -9.01
N ASP A 238 2.85 -1.40 -9.64
CA ASP A 238 2.19 -0.31 -8.92
C ASP A 238 0.79 -0.75 -8.44
N ILE A 239 0.73 -1.19 -7.17
CA ILE A 239 -0.49 -1.56 -6.46
C ILE A 239 -0.96 -0.46 -5.49
N SER A 240 -0.47 0.77 -5.59
CA SER A 240 -0.86 1.88 -4.69
C SER A 240 -2.38 2.11 -4.61
N ARG A 241 -3.08 1.91 -5.73
CA ARG A 241 -4.53 2.01 -5.83
C ARG A 241 -5.26 0.89 -5.09
N LEU A 242 -4.66 -0.29 -4.96
CA LEU A 242 -5.20 -1.37 -4.13
C LEU A 242 -5.28 -0.92 -2.67
N TYR A 243 -4.19 -0.36 -2.13
CA TYR A 243 -4.15 0.16 -0.76
C TYR A 243 -5.18 1.27 -0.53
N SER A 244 -5.37 2.14 -1.52
CA SER A 244 -6.42 3.17 -1.46
C SER A 244 -7.83 2.57 -1.38
N VAL A 245 -8.11 1.51 -2.15
CA VAL A 245 -9.40 0.81 -2.11
C VAL A 245 -9.64 0.18 -0.74
N VAL A 246 -8.65 -0.54 -0.21
CA VAL A 246 -8.77 -1.17 1.12
C VAL A 246 -8.99 -0.10 2.19
N SER A 247 -8.22 0.99 2.17
CA SER A 247 -8.39 2.14 3.09
C SER A 247 -9.83 2.65 3.09
N VAL A 248 -10.36 3.04 1.93
CA VAL A 248 -11.71 3.62 1.82
C VAL A 248 -12.78 2.64 2.29
N LEU A 249 -12.68 1.37 1.92
CA LEU A 249 -13.68 0.36 2.29
C LEU A 249 -13.64 0.02 3.77
N VAL A 250 -12.45 -0.17 4.35
CA VAL A 250 -12.29 -0.47 5.79
C VAL A 250 -12.79 0.70 6.65
N ARG A 251 -12.49 1.94 6.25
CA ARG A 251 -12.98 3.16 6.94
C ARG A 251 -14.49 3.37 6.84
N SER A 252 -15.16 2.63 5.96
CA SER A 252 -16.62 2.63 5.82
C SER A 252 -17.30 1.55 6.67
N CYS A 253 -16.53 0.75 7.42
CA CYS A 253 -17.04 -0.30 8.28
C CYS A 253 -17.15 0.14 9.74
N ASP A 254 -18.08 -0.46 10.46
CA ASP A 254 -18.12 -0.41 11.93
C ASP A 254 -17.03 -1.33 12.52
N VAL A 255 -16.10 -0.73 13.26
CA VAL A 255 -14.96 -1.38 13.94
C VAL A 255 -15.08 -1.37 15.46
N SER A 256 -16.24 -1.02 16.01
CA SER A 256 -16.51 -0.98 17.46
C SER A 256 -16.13 -2.27 18.20
N VAL A 257 -16.20 -3.42 17.53
CA VAL A 257 -15.84 -4.75 18.09
C VAL A 257 -14.36 -4.84 18.49
N ILE A 258 -13.48 -4.10 17.81
CA ILE A 258 -12.03 -4.13 18.06
C ILE A 258 -11.54 -2.87 18.78
N GLN A 259 -12.42 -1.93 19.11
CA GLN A 259 -12.07 -0.71 19.83
C GLN A 259 -12.26 -0.87 21.34
N ARG A 260 -11.28 -0.42 22.11
CA ARG A 260 -11.23 -0.48 23.57
C ARG A 260 -10.55 0.76 24.11
N SER A 261 -11.13 1.34 25.15
CA SER A 261 -10.47 2.43 25.87
C SER A 261 -9.35 1.93 26.76
N SER A 262 -8.30 2.74 26.95
CA SER A 262 -7.20 2.45 27.88
C SER A 262 -7.63 2.46 29.34
N LYS A 263 -8.76 3.10 29.65
CA LYS A 263 -9.34 3.14 30.99
C LYS A 263 -10.53 2.21 31.05
N GLU A 264 -10.52 1.29 32.01
CA GLU A 264 -11.64 0.38 32.22
C GLU A 264 -12.93 1.16 32.53
N GLY A 265 -14.02 0.78 31.86
CA GLY A 265 -15.34 1.37 32.09
C GLY A 265 -15.59 2.73 31.43
N THR A 266 -14.65 3.29 30.65
CA THR A 266 -14.91 4.50 29.86
C THR A 266 -15.38 4.16 28.45
N GLU A 267 -16.32 4.95 27.93
CA GLU A 267 -16.79 4.81 26.55
C GLU A 267 -15.69 5.16 25.54
N VAL A 268 -15.69 4.44 24.42
CA VAL A 268 -14.78 4.64 23.29
C VAL A 268 -15.07 5.97 22.60
N LEU A 269 -14.03 6.75 22.35
CA LEU A 269 -14.16 8.02 21.64
C LEU A 269 -14.55 7.82 20.16
N PRO A 270 -15.35 8.73 19.56
CA PRO A 270 -15.71 8.64 18.16
C PRO A 270 -14.46 8.75 17.27
N ASN A 271 -14.35 7.83 16.31
CA ASN A 271 -13.18 7.74 15.45
C ASN A 271 -13.18 8.87 14.40
N PRO A 272 -12.21 9.81 14.42
CA PRO A 272 -12.17 10.95 13.50
C PRO A 272 -11.78 10.57 12.06
N TYR A 273 -11.30 9.34 11.84
CA TYR A 273 -10.92 8.82 10.53
C TYR A 273 -12.03 8.03 9.85
N ALA A 274 -13.13 7.76 10.55
CA ALA A 274 -14.28 7.04 10.02
C ALA A 274 -14.97 7.84 8.91
N ASP A 275 -15.50 7.14 7.91
CA ASP A 275 -16.38 7.76 6.93
C ASP A 275 -17.71 8.17 7.63
N PRO A 276 -18.22 9.40 7.44
CA PRO A 276 -19.49 9.82 8.04
C PRO A 276 -20.67 8.89 7.72
N GLU A 277 -20.61 8.22 6.57
CA GLU A 277 -21.60 7.25 6.13
C GLU A 277 -21.09 5.83 6.41
N LEU A 278 -21.11 5.42 7.67
CA LEU A 278 -20.83 4.02 8.07
C LEU A 278 -21.82 3.08 7.37
N CYS A 279 -21.30 2.13 6.61
CA CYS A 279 -22.08 1.34 5.67
C CYS A 279 -22.42 -0.06 6.21
N GLU A 280 -21.45 -0.80 6.78
CA GLU A 280 -21.64 -2.20 7.20
C GLU A 280 -20.78 -2.57 8.41
N LYS A 281 -21.13 -3.69 9.05
CA LYS A 281 -20.25 -4.35 10.03
C LYS A 281 -19.07 -4.99 9.32
N LEU A 282 -17.93 -5.05 10.00
CA LEU A 282 -16.76 -5.77 9.51
C LEU A 282 -17.10 -7.25 9.27
N SER A 283 -16.74 -7.80 8.11
CA SER A 283 -16.88 -9.23 7.83
C SER A 283 -15.85 -10.04 8.62
N ASN A 284 -16.14 -11.31 8.90
CA ASN A 284 -15.21 -12.20 9.63
C ASN A 284 -13.87 -12.34 8.90
N ASP A 285 -13.88 -12.47 7.57
CA ASP A 285 -12.66 -12.56 6.77
C ASP A 285 -11.79 -11.30 6.93
N LEU A 286 -12.43 -10.13 6.91
CA LEU A 286 -11.72 -8.86 7.06
C LEU A 286 -11.21 -8.66 8.49
N LEU A 287 -11.99 -9.08 9.50
CA LEU A 287 -11.56 -9.12 10.90
C LEU A 287 -10.32 -10.02 11.06
N HIS A 288 -10.32 -11.19 10.43
CA HIS A 288 -9.18 -12.11 10.45
C HIS A 288 -7.92 -11.45 9.89
N TRP A 289 -8.02 -10.77 8.74
CA TRP A 289 -6.88 -10.06 8.15
C TRP A 289 -6.39 -8.87 8.99
N LEU A 290 -7.30 -8.05 9.50
CA LEU A 290 -6.96 -6.80 10.20
C LEU A 290 -6.57 -6.98 11.67
N TYR A 291 -6.98 -8.07 12.30
CA TYR A 291 -6.79 -8.27 13.74
C TYR A 291 -6.10 -9.61 14.06
N GLU A 292 -6.68 -10.75 13.69
CA GLU A 292 -6.13 -12.07 14.06
C GLU A 292 -4.76 -12.34 13.40
N ARG A 293 -4.59 -11.87 12.16
CA ARG A 293 -3.33 -11.89 11.39
C ARG A 293 -2.53 -10.59 11.49
N THR A 294 -2.87 -9.75 12.46
CA THR A 294 -2.11 -8.54 12.77
C THR A 294 -1.69 -8.63 14.22
N SER A 295 -0.68 -9.47 14.46
CA SER A 295 -0.07 -9.64 15.77
C SER A 295 1.37 -9.16 15.77
N ILE A 296 1.80 -8.66 16.94
CA ILE A 296 3.18 -8.21 17.15
C ILE A 296 4.18 -9.36 16.94
N GLN A 297 3.82 -10.62 17.17
CA GLN A 297 4.75 -11.73 16.92
C GLN A 297 4.86 -12.15 15.44
N GLN A 298 4.03 -11.61 14.54
CA GLN A 298 4.03 -12.00 13.14
C GLN A 298 5.04 -11.19 12.31
N SER A 299 5.78 -11.89 11.46
CA SER A 299 6.81 -11.29 10.60
C SER A 299 6.27 -10.73 9.29
N THR A 300 5.09 -11.19 8.88
CA THR A 300 4.42 -10.81 7.62
C THR A 300 2.96 -10.45 7.93
N THR A 301 2.65 -9.16 7.89
CA THR A 301 1.30 -8.63 8.07
C THR A 301 0.96 -7.69 6.92
N TYR A 302 -0.34 -7.47 6.69
CA TYR A 302 -0.78 -6.46 5.73
C TYR A 302 -0.26 -5.07 6.08
N VAL A 303 -0.22 -4.74 7.37
CA VAL A 303 0.27 -3.46 7.89
C VAL A 303 1.73 -3.23 7.51
N LYS A 304 2.58 -4.23 7.76
CA LYS A 304 4.00 -4.17 7.39
C LYS A 304 4.17 -3.96 5.89
N LYS A 305 3.46 -4.75 5.09
CA LYS A 305 3.52 -4.65 3.62
C LYS A 305 3.06 -3.28 3.10
N LEU A 306 2.00 -2.72 3.68
CA LEU A 306 1.50 -1.37 3.38
C LEU A 306 2.54 -0.27 3.70
N ILE A 307 3.27 -0.43 4.81
CA ILE A 307 4.32 0.51 5.24
C ILE A 307 5.54 0.42 4.30
N GLU A 308 6.00 -0.79 3.98
CA GLU A 308 7.18 -1.03 3.12
C GLU A 308 6.98 -0.53 1.67
N ASP A 309 5.77 -0.73 1.12
CA ASP A 309 5.47 -0.38 -0.28
C ASP A 309 5.36 1.15 -0.51
N ASN A 310 5.54 1.98 0.52
CA ASN A 310 5.53 3.45 0.44
C ASN A 310 4.30 4.00 -0.33
N SER A 311 3.12 3.42 -0.04
CA SER A 311 1.82 3.84 -0.56
C SER A 311 1.54 5.34 -0.30
N PRO A 312 0.68 6.02 -1.10
CA PRO A 312 0.36 7.44 -0.92
C PRO A 312 0.08 7.79 0.54
N ILE A 313 0.93 8.65 1.11
CA ILE A 313 1.03 8.86 2.56
C ILE A 313 -0.31 9.24 3.20
N GLU A 314 -1.14 10.02 2.50
CA GLU A 314 -2.44 10.47 3.00
C GLU A 314 -3.44 9.33 3.23
N GLU A 315 -3.54 8.36 2.31
CA GLU A 315 -4.46 7.23 2.48
C GLU A 315 -3.91 6.22 3.48
N THR A 316 -2.60 5.98 3.48
CA THR A 316 -1.95 5.14 4.49
C THR A 316 -2.18 5.72 5.89
N LEU A 317 -2.02 7.03 6.07
CA LEU A 317 -2.27 7.73 7.33
C LEU A 317 -3.71 7.56 7.81
N ARG A 318 -4.69 7.76 6.91
CA ARG A 318 -6.10 7.58 7.25
C ARG A 318 -6.42 6.15 7.66
N PHE A 319 -5.89 5.16 6.93
CA PHE A 319 -6.11 3.75 7.24
C PHE A 319 -5.49 3.36 8.59
N LEU A 320 -4.21 3.67 8.80
CA LEU A 320 -3.52 3.36 10.05
C LEU A 320 -4.17 4.09 11.22
N GLY A 321 -4.47 5.39 11.07
CA GLY A 321 -5.16 6.17 12.09
C GLY A 321 -6.53 5.59 12.44
N PHE A 322 -7.31 5.18 11.43
CA PHE A 322 -8.62 4.56 11.65
C PHE A 322 -8.53 3.26 12.44
N CYS A 323 -7.62 2.36 12.06
CA CYS A 323 -7.48 1.05 12.72
C CYS A 323 -6.81 1.14 14.10
N SER A 324 -5.95 2.14 14.33
CA SER A 324 -5.26 2.37 15.61
C SER A 324 -6.07 3.19 16.62
N TRP A 325 -7.12 3.90 16.20
CA TRP A 325 -7.92 4.74 17.08
C TRP A 325 -8.68 3.91 18.13
N GLU A 326 -8.38 4.17 19.41
CA GLU A 326 -8.92 3.40 20.54
C GLU A 326 -8.61 1.89 20.39
N ASN A 327 -7.43 1.53 19.85
CA ASN A 327 -7.00 0.14 19.67
C ASN A 327 -5.48 0.02 19.88
N TRP A 328 -5.09 -0.48 21.05
CA TRP A 328 -3.68 -0.66 21.41
C TRP A 328 -3.02 -1.77 20.62
N GLU A 329 -3.68 -2.92 20.48
CA GLU A 329 -3.13 -4.10 19.83
C GLU A 329 -2.68 -3.78 18.40
N PHE A 330 -3.52 -3.08 17.64
CA PHE A 330 -3.16 -2.61 16.29
C PHE A 330 -2.09 -1.51 16.34
N SER A 331 -2.21 -0.52 17.24
CA SER A 331 -1.21 0.54 17.41
C SER A 331 0.19 0.00 17.69
N ALA A 332 0.31 -1.05 18.51
CA ALA A 332 1.59 -1.66 18.87
C ALA A 332 2.27 -2.30 17.64
N VAL A 333 1.51 -2.99 16.78
CA VAL A 333 2.05 -3.55 15.53
C VAL A 333 2.58 -2.46 14.62
N VAL A 334 1.78 -1.39 14.40
CA VAL A 334 2.17 -0.25 13.55
C VAL A 334 3.43 0.44 14.09
N ILE A 335 3.48 0.73 15.39
CA ILE A 335 4.67 1.34 16.03
C ILE A 335 5.88 0.44 15.82
N ALA A 336 5.73 -0.86 16.04
CA ALA A 336 6.86 -1.76 15.93
C ALA A 336 7.39 -1.87 14.49
N ASP A 337 6.50 -1.98 13.50
CA ASP A 337 6.90 -2.03 12.09
C ASP A 337 7.56 -0.70 11.65
N LEU A 338 7.02 0.44 12.08
CA LEU A 338 7.63 1.75 11.81
C LEU A 338 9.01 1.92 12.47
N LEU A 339 9.16 1.50 13.73
CA LEU A 339 10.44 1.54 14.42
C LEU A 339 11.48 0.63 13.74
N MET A 340 11.06 -0.55 13.25
CA MET A 340 11.92 -1.44 12.48
C MET A 340 12.40 -0.77 11.20
N GLU A 341 11.51 -0.18 10.40
CA GLU A 341 11.89 0.56 9.19
C GLU A 341 12.84 1.73 9.52
N ILE A 342 12.52 2.51 10.56
CA ILE A 342 13.35 3.61 11.07
C ILE A 342 14.73 3.10 11.52
N ALA A 343 14.88 1.86 11.97
CA ALA A 343 16.17 1.29 12.36
C ALA A 343 16.98 0.77 11.16
N THR A 344 16.32 0.34 10.08
CA THR A 344 16.94 -0.39 8.96
C THR A 344 17.20 0.48 7.72
N VAL A 345 16.27 1.34 7.32
CA VAL A 345 16.37 2.11 6.06
C VAL A 345 17.48 3.16 6.08
N GLN A 346 17.95 3.61 4.92
CA GLN A 346 18.97 4.67 4.88
C GLN A 346 18.46 5.96 5.52
N PRO A 347 19.32 6.77 6.18
CA PRO A 347 18.87 7.97 6.89
C PRO A 347 18.04 8.96 6.05
N PHE A 348 18.34 9.10 4.75
CA PHE A 348 17.58 9.98 3.86
C PHE A 348 16.20 9.43 3.45
N ASP A 349 15.98 8.12 3.62
CA ASP A 349 14.71 7.43 3.36
C ASP A 349 13.84 7.30 4.62
N MET A 350 14.32 7.75 5.80
CA MET A 350 13.55 7.62 7.06
C MET A 350 12.31 8.51 7.12
N ARG A 351 12.26 9.58 6.32
CA ARG A 351 11.27 10.64 6.45
C ARG A 351 9.81 10.15 6.35
N PRO A 352 9.42 9.32 5.36
CA PRO A 352 8.04 8.82 5.28
C PRO A 352 7.61 8.07 6.55
N TYR A 353 8.50 7.25 7.12
CA TYR A 353 8.21 6.47 8.34
C TYR A 353 8.10 7.36 9.58
N LEU A 354 8.99 8.35 9.72
CA LEU A 354 8.90 9.35 10.78
C LEU A 354 7.61 10.18 10.66
N ASP A 355 7.20 10.55 9.44
CA ASP A 355 5.95 11.26 9.21
C ASP A 355 4.74 10.38 9.60
N LEU A 356 4.72 9.09 9.26
CA LEU A 356 3.67 8.16 9.71
C LEU A 356 3.64 8.02 11.24
N LEU A 357 4.80 7.83 11.86
CA LEU A 357 4.93 7.70 13.32
C LEU A 357 4.44 8.96 14.03
N TYR A 358 4.79 10.16 13.53
CA TYR A 358 4.34 11.42 14.09
C TYR A 358 2.80 11.49 14.19
N HIS A 359 2.09 11.12 13.12
CA HIS A 359 0.63 11.17 13.11
C HIS A 359 0.03 10.19 14.11
N LEU A 360 0.58 8.98 14.20
CA LEU A 360 0.12 7.97 15.16
C LEU A 360 0.31 8.41 16.62
N LEU A 361 1.43 9.07 16.94
CA LEU A 361 1.73 9.57 18.29
C LEU A 361 0.94 10.82 18.68
N THR A 362 0.37 11.53 17.71
CA THR A 362 -0.41 12.75 17.94
C THR A 362 -1.92 12.52 17.93
N MET A 363 -2.37 11.30 17.70
CA MET A 363 -3.77 10.91 17.86
C MET A 363 -4.20 11.10 19.32
N ALA A 364 -5.16 12.00 19.54
CA ALA A 364 -5.67 12.37 20.86
C ALA A 364 -6.78 11.41 21.33
N ASP A 365 -6.45 10.12 21.43
CA ASP A 365 -7.31 9.09 21.99
C ASP A 365 -6.80 8.65 23.38
N SER A 366 -7.49 7.68 24.00
CA SER A 366 -7.12 7.19 25.33
C SER A 366 -5.75 6.48 25.40
N TRP A 367 -5.18 6.03 24.29
CA TRP A 367 -3.91 5.28 24.20
C TRP A 367 -2.71 6.15 23.81
N GLN A 368 -2.88 7.45 23.64
CA GLN A 368 -1.81 8.35 23.20
C GLN A 368 -0.56 8.27 24.08
N HIS A 369 -0.74 8.23 25.40
CA HIS A 369 0.36 8.12 26.36
C HIS A 369 1.17 6.83 26.15
N THR A 370 0.47 5.69 26.07
CA THR A 370 1.08 4.37 25.84
C THR A 370 1.82 4.32 24.51
N ARG A 371 1.27 4.90 23.43
CA ARG A 371 1.93 4.96 22.12
C ARG A 371 3.24 5.75 22.18
N ILE A 372 3.26 6.90 22.86
CA ILE A 372 4.47 7.70 23.05
C ILE A 372 5.51 6.92 23.88
N ARG A 373 5.09 6.27 24.97
CA ARG A 373 5.98 5.45 25.80
C ARG A 373 6.60 4.30 24.99
N ALA A 374 5.81 3.62 24.17
CA ALA A 374 6.27 2.54 23.30
C ALA A 374 7.25 3.00 22.21
N MET A 375 7.09 4.20 21.66
CA MET A 375 8.08 4.78 20.74
C MET A 375 9.45 4.94 21.42
N PHE A 376 9.48 5.42 22.67
CA PHE A 376 10.73 5.63 23.40
C PHE A 376 11.41 4.32 23.81
N LEU A 377 10.64 3.41 24.41
CA LEU A 377 11.16 2.21 25.08
C LEU A 377 11.18 0.97 24.19
N GLY A 378 10.47 1.00 23.06
CA GLY A 378 10.30 -0.17 22.20
C GLY A 378 9.19 -1.10 22.68
N LEU A 379 9.12 -2.27 22.06
CA LEU A 379 8.07 -3.26 22.31
C LEU A 379 8.69 -4.66 22.46
N GLN A 380 8.47 -5.24 23.65
CA GLN A 380 8.86 -6.59 24.13
C GLN A 380 9.53 -7.49 23.08
N ASP A 381 10.86 -7.56 23.10
CA ASP A 381 11.74 -8.43 22.29
C ASP A 381 11.57 -8.38 20.76
N ARG A 382 10.66 -7.56 20.23
CA ARG A 382 10.46 -7.41 18.77
C ARG A 382 11.31 -6.28 18.21
N VAL A 383 11.27 -5.12 18.84
CA VAL A 383 11.95 -3.93 18.32
C VAL A 383 12.41 -3.01 19.45
N ASP A 384 13.64 -2.54 19.29
CA ASP A 384 14.24 -1.53 20.14
C ASP A 384 13.49 -0.20 20.05
N GLY A 385 13.41 0.49 21.18
CA GLY A 385 12.89 1.84 21.23
C GLY A 385 13.80 2.86 20.55
N MET A 386 13.24 4.02 20.23
CA MET A 386 14.00 5.11 19.61
C MET A 386 15.16 5.58 20.50
N MET A 387 15.07 5.43 21.83
CA MET A 387 16.18 5.74 22.74
C MET A 387 17.38 4.81 22.56
N THR A 388 17.13 3.51 22.43
CA THR A 388 18.17 2.51 22.15
C THR A 388 18.83 2.78 20.79
N MET A 389 18.04 3.14 19.77
CA MET A 389 18.58 3.54 18.47
C MET A 389 19.49 4.77 18.57
N ILE A 390 19.12 5.75 19.39
CA ILE A 390 19.95 6.93 19.63
C ILE A 390 21.26 6.51 20.31
N GLN A 391 21.21 5.68 21.36
CA GLN A 391 22.39 5.17 22.05
C GLN A 391 23.35 4.43 21.10
N HIS A 392 22.83 3.55 20.23
CA HIS A 392 23.66 2.87 19.21
C HIS A 392 24.34 3.87 18.26
N GLY A 393 23.67 4.97 17.91
CA GLY A 393 24.28 6.03 17.11
C GLY A 393 25.32 6.87 17.85
N GLN A 394 25.36 6.83 19.18
CA GLN A 394 26.41 7.50 19.97
C GLN A 394 27.73 6.72 19.93
N THR A 395 27.66 5.39 19.83
CA THR A 395 28.83 4.49 19.83
C THR A 395 29.31 4.15 18.42
N HIS A 396 28.39 4.05 17.45
CA HIS A 396 28.71 3.66 16.08
C HIS A 396 28.61 4.85 15.12
N VAL A 397 29.76 5.23 14.54
CA VAL A 397 29.92 6.36 13.61
C VAL A 397 28.93 6.32 12.44
N VAL A 398 28.65 5.13 11.90
CA VAL A 398 27.73 4.94 10.74
C VAL A 398 26.27 5.26 11.09
N GLN A 399 25.91 5.23 12.39
CA GLN A 399 24.55 5.43 12.88
C GLN A 399 24.32 6.84 13.46
N GLN A 400 25.34 7.69 13.56
CA GLN A 400 25.22 9.05 14.14
C GLN A 400 24.11 9.88 13.48
N LYS A 401 23.98 9.77 12.16
CA LYS A 401 22.97 10.49 11.40
C LYS A 401 21.55 10.02 11.71
N ARG A 402 21.37 8.70 11.88
CA ARG A 402 20.08 8.12 12.32
C ARG A 402 19.74 8.64 13.71
N ALA A 403 20.67 8.58 14.65
CA ALA A 403 20.47 9.10 16.01
C ALA A 403 20.10 10.60 15.99
N TYR A 404 20.78 11.41 15.17
CA TYR A 404 20.41 12.81 14.99
C TYR A 404 18.98 12.99 14.45
N LEU A 405 18.56 12.22 13.45
CA LEU A 405 17.20 12.31 12.89
C LEU A 405 16.14 11.89 13.93
N CYS A 406 16.41 10.88 14.74
CA CYS A 406 15.56 10.49 15.88
C CYS A 406 15.47 11.61 16.93
N ILE A 407 16.60 12.23 17.31
CA ILE A 407 16.62 13.38 18.24
C ILE A 407 15.80 14.55 17.65
N LYS A 408 16.00 14.87 16.37
CA LYS A 408 15.27 15.93 15.68
C LYS A 408 13.77 15.64 15.66
N PHE A 409 13.38 14.39 15.41
CA PHE A 409 11.99 13.94 15.46
C PHE A 409 11.38 14.14 16.86
N ILE A 410 12.05 13.69 17.92
CA ILE A 410 11.58 13.84 19.31
C ILE A 410 11.40 15.32 19.67
N ILE A 411 12.35 16.19 19.31
CA ILE A 411 12.25 17.65 19.56
C ILE A 411 11.05 18.27 18.84
N ASN A 412 10.80 17.84 17.59
CA ASN A 412 9.63 18.28 16.84
C ASN A 412 8.33 17.81 17.52
N LEU A 413 8.28 16.54 17.92
CA LEU A 413 7.14 15.96 18.62
C LEU A 413 6.85 16.70 19.94
N CYS A 414 7.87 16.93 20.78
CA CYS A 414 7.74 17.70 22.02
C CYS A 414 7.23 19.13 21.79
N SER A 415 7.61 19.76 20.68
CA SER A 415 7.15 21.12 20.35
C SER A 415 5.66 21.17 19.96
N ARG A 416 5.07 20.05 19.57
CA ARG A 416 3.69 19.97 19.05
C ARG A 416 2.75 19.13 19.91
N CYS A 417 3.30 18.27 20.77
CA CYS A 417 2.59 17.36 21.65
C CYS A 417 3.17 17.46 23.07
N GLN A 418 2.51 18.22 23.95
CA GLN A 418 2.99 18.41 25.32
C GLN A 418 3.03 17.09 26.11
N LEU A 419 2.18 16.12 25.77
CA LEU A 419 2.17 14.79 26.38
C LEU A 419 3.52 14.06 26.24
N THR A 420 4.27 14.33 25.17
CA THR A 420 5.61 13.75 24.98
C THR A 420 6.59 14.22 26.06
N MET A 421 6.51 15.49 26.46
CA MET A 421 7.31 16.02 27.57
C MET A 421 6.92 15.37 28.90
N VAL A 422 5.63 15.14 29.12
CA VAL A 422 5.11 14.49 30.33
C VAL A 422 5.64 13.05 30.42
N VAL A 423 5.54 12.26 29.34
CA VAL A 423 6.06 10.88 29.31
C VAL A 423 7.57 10.84 29.56
N LEU A 424 8.33 11.80 29.01
CA LEU A 424 9.77 11.91 29.25
C LEU A 424 10.10 12.23 30.72
N ASP A 425 9.28 13.04 31.38
CA ASP A 425 9.54 13.48 32.76
C ASP A 425 9.09 12.46 33.82
N GLU A 426 8.05 11.67 33.51
CA GLU A 426 7.53 10.62 34.40
C GLU A 426 8.54 9.49 34.66
N ASP A 427 9.41 9.18 33.69
CA ASP A 427 10.38 8.09 33.79
C ASP A 427 11.80 8.65 33.96
N VAL A 428 12.34 8.53 35.17
CA VAL A 428 13.67 9.06 35.55
C VAL A 428 14.77 8.49 34.66
N HIS A 429 14.68 7.21 34.28
CA HIS A 429 15.68 6.59 33.42
C HIS A 429 15.60 7.19 32.01
N LEU A 430 14.39 7.27 31.45
CA LEU A 430 14.16 7.87 30.14
C LEU A 430 14.63 9.34 30.08
N LYS A 431 14.33 10.13 31.12
CA LYS A 431 14.78 11.52 31.27
C LYS A 431 16.31 11.63 31.22
N ARG A 432 17.02 10.76 31.95
CA ARG A 432 18.49 10.71 31.94
C ARG A 432 19.03 10.34 30.57
N LEU A 433 18.48 9.31 29.93
CA LEU A 433 18.89 8.91 28.58
C LEU A 433 18.71 10.05 27.56
N TRP A 434 17.61 10.79 27.68
CA TRP A 434 17.36 11.97 26.85
C TRP A 434 18.40 13.08 27.08
N GLN A 435 18.69 13.40 28.35
CA GLN A 435 19.72 14.39 28.70
C GLN A 435 21.10 14.02 28.14
N PHE A 436 21.51 12.75 28.28
CA PHE A 436 22.75 12.24 27.69
C PHE A 436 22.75 12.35 26.16
N SER A 437 21.61 12.11 25.52
CA SER A 437 21.47 12.23 24.07
C SER A 437 21.66 13.66 23.57
N ILE A 438 21.12 14.65 24.29
CA ILE A 438 21.32 16.08 23.95
C ILE A 438 22.76 16.51 24.20
N GLN A 439 23.37 16.05 25.31
CA GLN A 439 24.78 16.32 25.60
C GLN A 439 25.70 15.72 24.54
N TRP A 440 25.42 14.50 24.10
CA TRP A 440 26.13 13.87 23.00
C TRP A 440 26.03 14.69 21.71
N LEU A 441 24.82 15.13 21.32
CA LEU A 441 24.63 15.94 20.12
C LEU A 441 25.42 17.25 20.20
N GLN A 442 25.44 17.89 21.37
CA GLN A 442 26.27 19.06 21.61
C GLN A 442 27.76 18.75 21.40
N ASN A 443 28.28 17.70 22.06
CA ASN A 443 29.67 17.31 21.96
C ASN A 443 30.08 17.02 20.51
N GLU A 444 29.24 16.31 19.75
CA GLU A 444 29.54 15.97 18.36
C GLU A 444 29.51 17.21 17.44
N LEU A 445 28.59 18.15 17.69
CA LEU A 445 28.58 19.43 16.98
C LEU A 445 29.77 20.32 17.36
N ASP A 446 30.32 20.21 18.56
CA ASP A 446 31.47 20.99 19.06
C ASP A 446 32.83 20.33 18.73
N ARG A 447 32.84 19.01 18.46
CA ARG A 447 34.04 18.21 18.12
C ARG A 447 34.76 18.69 16.87
N ARG A 448 35.83 19.49 17.03
CA ARG A 448 36.68 19.94 15.92
C ARG A 448 37.14 18.72 15.12
N GLN A 449 36.83 18.69 13.81
CA GLN A 449 37.45 17.71 12.92
C GLN A 449 38.96 17.97 13.00
N TYR A 450 39.72 17.01 13.54
CA TYR A 450 41.16 16.94 13.31
C TYR A 450 41.35 16.61 11.83
N THR A 451 41.16 17.59 10.96
CA THR A 451 41.63 17.47 9.59
C THR A 451 43.14 17.48 9.67
N THR A 452 43.75 16.34 9.35
CA THR A 452 45.14 16.21 8.88
C THR A 452 45.28 16.93 7.53
N SER A 453 44.94 18.21 7.47
CA SER A 453 45.09 19.06 6.31
C SER A 453 45.71 20.37 6.75
N THR A 454 46.97 20.52 6.38
CA THR A 454 47.90 21.62 6.64
C THR A 454 47.56 22.92 5.91
N TYR A 455 46.28 23.17 5.59
CA TYR A 455 45.89 24.40 4.89
C TYR A 455 44.64 25.03 5.52
N PRO A 456 44.76 26.23 6.11
CA PRO A 456 43.62 27.00 6.58
C PRO A 456 42.92 27.63 5.38
N TYR A 457 41.97 26.90 4.78
CA TYR A 457 41.14 27.48 3.73
C TYR A 457 40.03 28.34 4.34
N THR A 458 40.14 29.63 4.04
CA THR A 458 39.24 30.70 4.42
C THR A 458 37.87 30.62 3.73
N GLY A 459 36.79 30.69 4.51
CA GLY A 459 35.66 31.62 4.31
C GLY A 459 34.61 31.43 3.21
N TRP A 460 34.77 30.53 2.23
CA TRP A 460 33.81 30.41 1.11
C TRP A 460 33.32 28.98 0.82
N SER A 461 33.31 28.11 1.83
CA SER A 461 32.63 26.82 1.70
C SER A 461 31.11 27.02 1.81
N PRO A 462 30.30 26.46 0.89
CA PRO A 462 28.85 26.44 1.05
C PRO A 462 28.49 25.87 2.43
N PRO A 463 27.42 26.37 3.09
CA PRO A 463 26.98 25.80 4.35
C PRO A 463 26.78 24.29 4.20
N ALA A 464 27.24 23.53 5.20
CA ALA A 464 27.08 22.08 5.22
C ALA A 464 25.62 21.70 4.92
N GLN A 465 25.44 20.68 4.07
CA GLN A 465 24.12 20.30 3.60
C GLN A 465 23.27 19.77 4.76
N SER A 466 21.94 19.77 4.60
CA SER A 466 21.07 19.19 5.63
C SER A 466 21.39 17.70 5.79
N ASN A 467 21.47 17.24 7.04
CA ASN A 467 21.58 15.81 7.36
C ASN A 467 20.36 14.99 6.91
N GLU A 468 19.32 15.60 6.36
CA GLU A 468 18.20 14.89 5.75
C GLU A 468 18.47 14.51 4.28
N VAL A 469 19.43 15.18 3.62
CA VAL A 469 19.64 15.09 2.16
C VAL A 469 21.09 14.76 1.80
N SER A 470 22.04 14.97 2.72
CA SER A 470 23.44 14.62 2.46
C SER A 470 23.62 13.10 2.29
N ASN A 471 24.62 12.68 1.52
CA ASN A 471 24.97 11.26 1.36
C ASN A 471 26.10 10.80 2.30
N SER A 472 26.54 11.67 3.21
CA SER A 472 27.57 11.35 4.19
C SER A 472 27.02 10.43 5.30
N TYR A 473 27.88 9.52 5.77
CA TYR A 473 27.62 8.66 6.94
C TYR A 473 27.80 9.39 8.27
N PHE A 474 28.54 10.49 8.27
CA PHE A 474 28.85 11.28 9.46
C PHE A 474 27.80 12.36 9.68
N LEU A 475 27.62 12.76 10.93
CA LEU A 475 26.80 13.92 11.26
C LEU A 475 27.46 15.21 10.76
N GLU A 476 26.79 15.91 9.85
CA GLU A 476 27.24 17.21 9.36
C GLU A 476 26.83 18.33 10.32
N ARG A 477 27.73 19.29 10.53
CA ARG A 477 27.50 20.50 11.35
C ARG A 477 26.66 21.55 10.59
N SER A 478 25.49 21.12 10.11
CA SER A 478 24.55 21.96 9.38
C SER A 478 23.85 22.97 10.29
N ASN A 479 23.33 24.05 9.72
CA ASN A 479 22.48 25.00 10.46
C ASN A 479 21.24 24.30 11.05
N SER A 480 20.69 23.31 10.35
CA SER A 480 19.58 22.47 10.80
C SER A 480 19.91 21.77 12.13
N ALA A 481 21.12 21.23 12.26
CA ALA A 481 21.55 20.56 13.48
C ALA A 481 21.76 21.53 14.65
N LYS A 482 22.33 22.72 14.38
CA LYS A 482 22.47 23.78 15.38
C LYS A 482 21.12 24.29 15.89
N MET A 483 20.15 24.50 14.98
CA MET A 483 18.79 24.89 15.35
C MET A 483 18.08 23.81 16.16
N THR A 484 18.28 22.53 15.81
CA THR A 484 17.77 21.38 16.56
C THR A 484 18.31 21.39 18.00
N LEU A 485 19.63 21.57 18.18
CA LEU A 485 20.23 21.67 19.52
C LEU A 485 19.73 22.89 20.31
N SER A 486 19.60 24.06 19.66
CA SER A 486 19.04 25.26 20.30
C SER A 486 17.63 24.99 20.81
N ARG A 487 16.79 24.37 19.97
CA ARG A 487 15.42 24.05 20.33
C ARG A 487 15.33 23.02 21.46
N ALA A 488 16.25 22.04 21.51
CA ALA A 488 16.34 21.10 22.62
C ALA A 488 16.58 21.82 23.95
N ARG A 489 17.49 22.80 23.98
CA ARG A 489 17.80 23.59 25.18
C ARG A 489 16.65 24.48 25.63
N GLU A 490 15.85 24.99 24.70
CA GLU A 490 14.65 25.76 25.02
C GLU A 490 13.57 24.90 25.67
N LEU A 491 13.39 23.67 25.19
CA LEU A 491 12.39 22.74 25.72
C LEU A 491 12.84 22.10 27.04
N PHE A 492 14.15 21.87 27.21
CA PHE A 492 14.76 21.25 28.37
C PHE A 492 15.91 22.12 28.88
N PRO A 493 15.61 23.21 29.61
CA PRO A 493 16.65 24.00 30.25
C PRO A 493 17.41 23.09 31.21
N ILE A 494 18.72 22.94 30.98
CA ILE A 494 19.59 22.18 31.87
C ILE A 494 19.64 22.95 33.20
N GLU A 495 19.02 22.41 34.24
CA GLU A 495 19.29 22.85 35.61
C GLU A 495 20.76 22.53 35.90
N VAL A 496 21.56 23.56 36.16
CA VAL A 496 23.03 23.52 36.23
C VAL A 496 23.55 22.74 37.46
N GLU A 497 22.66 22.13 38.25
CA GLU A 497 23.04 21.50 39.52
C GLU A 497 22.83 19.98 39.43
N GLN A 498 23.91 19.22 39.75
CA GLN A 498 23.97 17.78 40.08
C GLN A 498 24.53 16.77 39.05
N PHE A 499 25.16 17.18 37.94
CA PHE A 499 25.85 16.22 37.07
C PHE A 499 27.31 15.90 37.48
N GLU A 500 27.97 16.75 38.28
CA GLU A 500 29.37 16.53 38.64
C GLU A 500 29.59 15.49 39.76
N SER A 501 28.55 15.10 40.51
CA SER A 501 28.71 14.19 41.66
C SER A 501 28.37 12.72 41.41
N ASN A 502 27.87 12.34 40.23
CA ASN A 502 27.42 10.96 39.94
C ASN A 502 28.28 10.22 38.90
N ILE A 503 29.31 10.86 38.34
CA ILE A 503 30.19 10.22 37.35
C ILE A 503 31.16 9.25 38.07
N GLU A 504 31.58 9.52 39.30
CA GLU A 504 32.49 8.64 40.04
C GLU A 504 31.85 7.37 40.63
N SER A 505 30.52 7.31 40.75
CA SER A 505 29.82 6.16 41.36
C SER A 505 29.26 5.15 40.34
N THR A 506 29.24 5.48 39.05
CA THR A 506 28.58 4.64 38.02
C THR A 506 29.56 3.71 37.28
N GLU A 507 30.86 4.01 37.28
CA GLU A 507 31.88 3.15 36.64
C GLU A 507 32.15 1.83 37.40
N THR A 508 31.78 1.73 38.68
CA THR A 508 32.04 0.53 39.51
C THR A 508 30.83 -0.39 39.70
N SER A 509 29.61 0.03 39.35
CA SER A 509 28.39 -0.79 39.52
C SER A 509 27.90 -1.48 38.24
N PHE A 510 28.48 -1.16 37.07
CA PHE A 510 27.99 -1.64 35.77
C PHE A 510 28.49 -3.05 35.39
N ASP A 511 29.54 -3.57 36.03
CA ASP A 511 30.07 -4.92 35.76
C ASP A 511 29.40 -6.05 36.58
N GLN A 512 28.60 -5.72 37.61
CA GLN A 512 27.97 -6.73 38.49
C GLN A 512 26.48 -6.97 38.22
N SER A 513 25.80 -6.09 37.47
CA SER A 513 24.36 -6.23 37.21
C SER A 513 24.05 -7.07 35.96
N SER A 514 25.01 -7.27 35.06
CA SER A 514 24.93 -8.17 33.90
C SER A 514 25.22 -9.64 34.25
N SER A 515 25.79 -9.93 35.42
CA SER A 515 26.16 -11.29 35.85
C SER A 515 25.23 -11.92 36.90
N LEU A 516 24.19 -11.19 37.35
CA LEU A 516 23.24 -11.66 38.38
C LEU A 516 21.88 -12.13 37.85
N LEU A 517 21.67 -12.18 36.53
CA LEU A 517 20.44 -12.72 35.92
C LEU A 517 20.61 -14.08 35.21
N GLU A 518 21.80 -14.71 35.30
CA GLU A 518 22.07 -16.03 34.69
C GLU A 518 22.35 -17.16 35.70
N LYS A 519 22.15 -16.94 37.01
CA LYS A 519 22.31 -18.00 38.02
C LYS A 519 21.20 -18.00 39.04
N ASP A 520 20.02 -18.47 38.63
CA ASP A 520 19.06 -19.10 39.53
C ASP A 520 18.19 -20.07 38.73
N ASN A 521 18.75 -21.26 38.47
CA ASN A 521 17.98 -22.48 38.20
C ASN A 521 18.90 -23.70 38.36
N ASN A 522 19.30 -23.95 39.61
CA ASN A 522 19.59 -25.32 40.03
C ASN A 522 19.57 -25.43 41.56
N SER A 523 18.45 -25.86 42.11
CA SER A 523 18.40 -26.36 43.48
C SER A 523 17.63 -27.68 43.53
N SER A 524 18.43 -28.75 43.59
CA SER A 524 18.37 -29.79 44.64
C SER A 524 17.08 -30.60 44.80
N LEU A 525 17.22 -31.88 44.44
CA LEU A 525 16.49 -33.05 44.94
C LEU A 525 16.23 -33.03 46.46
N PRO A 526 15.23 -33.80 46.92
CA PRO A 526 15.35 -34.61 48.12
C PRO A 526 15.38 -36.12 47.79
N ILE A 527 16.21 -36.81 48.56
CA ILE A 527 16.43 -38.25 48.61
C ILE A 527 15.28 -38.92 49.40
N GLU A 528 14.76 -40.06 48.93
CA GLU A 528 14.58 -41.28 49.74
C GLU A 528 14.01 -42.48 48.94
N GLY A 529 14.69 -43.64 49.09
CA GLY A 529 14.21 -45.03 48.94
C GLY A 529 13.95 -45.55 47.51
N GLU A 530 14.23 -46.79 47.14
CA GLU A 530 14.86 -47.95 47.78
C GLU A 530 14.99 -49.05 46.68
N VAL A 531 15.99 -49.94 46.81
CA VAL A 531 16.09 -51.32 46.26
C VAL A 531 16.34 -51.57 44.75
N GLY A 532 17.51 -52.18 44.46
CA GLY A 532 17.54 -53.47 43.76
C GLY A 532 18.42 -53.66 42.50
N GLY A 533 19.60 -54.31 42.67
CA GLY A 533 20.07 -55.36 41.75
C GLY A 533 21.09 -54.97 40.63
N PRO A 534 22.27 -55.62 40.55
CA PRO A 534 23.30 -55.38 39.53
C PRO A 534 23.30 -56.45 38.42
N GLU A 535 23.87 -56.17 37.24
CA GLU A 535 24.53 -57.15 36.32
C GLU A 535 25.02 -56.43 35.03
N THR A 536 26.34 -56.37 34.78
CA THR A 536 27.17 -57.19 33.84
C THR A 536 27.37 -56.54 32.44
N THR A 537 28.59 -56.10 32.15
CA THR A 537 29.56 -56.69 31.17
C THR A 537 29.02 -56.88 29.75
N GLU A 538 29.61 -56.17 28.77
CA GLU A 538 30.54 -56.79 27.81
C GLU A 538 31.10 -55.77 26.79
N ILE A 539 32.42 -55.88 26.63
CA ILE A 539 33.25 -55.41 25.52
C ILE A 539 33.20 -56.52 24.45
N ILE A 540 33.28 -56.20 23.15
CA ILE A 540 34.13 -56.89 22.15
C ILE A 540 34.06 -56.16 20.78
N ASP A 541 35.26 -55.90 20.26
CA ASP A 541 35.65 -55.47 18.93
C ASP A 541 35.38 -56.53 17.83
N PHE A 542 35.27 -56.12 16.55
CA PHE A 542 36.23 -56.44 15.45
C PHE A 542 35.64 -56.22 14.04
N GLU A 543 36.45 -55.51 13.24
CA GLU A 543 36.79 -55.60 11.80
C GLU A 543 35.88 -56.32 10.77
N GLY A 544 35.92 -55.78 9.53
CA GLY A 544 35.69 -56.61 8.33
C GLY A 544 35.40 -55.84 7.04
N GLU A 545 36.41 -55.73 6.17
CA GLU A 545 36.46 -55.07 4.85
C GLU A 545 35.55 -55.63 3.74
N ARG A 546 35.34 -54.79 2.70
CA ARG A 546 35.35 -55.01 1.22
C ARG A 546 34.37 -54.01 0.57
N GLY A 547 34.62 -53.25 -0.49
CA GLY A 547 35.69 -53.14 -1.48
C GLY A 547 35.07 -52.64 -2.80
N GLY A 548 35.75 -51.75 -3.54
CA GLY A 548 35.68 -51.71 -5.02
C GLY A 548 35.04 -50.51 -5.76
N GLN A 549 35.91 -49.57 -6.17
CA GLN A 549 36.14 -49.03 -7.55
C GLN A 549 35.17 -48.09 -8.32
N GLY A 550 35.80 -47.08 -8.95
CA GLY A 550 35.42 -46.41 -10.24
C GLY A 550 35.11 -44.90 -10.12
N GLU A 551 36.05 -43.96 -10.11
CA GLU A 551 36.84 -43.31 -11.20
C GLU A 551 36.10 -42.38 -12.18
N GLU A 552 36.76 -41.25 -12.50
CA GLU A 552 36.51 -40.21 -13.53
C GLU A 552 35.41 -39.16 -13.27
N GLY A 553 35.55 -37.87 -13.57
CA GLY A 553 36.55 -37.13 -14.34
C GLY A 553 36.01 -35.71 -14.62
N GLN A 554 36.93 -34.75 -14.73
CA GLN A 554 36.73 -33.31 -14.73
C GLN A 554 36.01 -32.69 -15.94
N THR A 555 35.26 -31.62 -15.63
CA THR A 555 35.10 -30.33 -16.33
C THR A 555 35.67 -30.17 -17.75
N ASP A 556 34.84 -29.67 -18.68
CA ASP A 556 35.34 -28.74 -19.69
C ASP A 556 34.28 -27.78 -20.28
N LEU A 557 34.82 -26.70 -20.83
CA LEU A 557 34.30 -25.39 -21.22
C LEU A 557 33.13 -25.35 -22.22
N THR A 558 32.26 -24.34 -22.06
CA THR A 558 31.20 -23.98 -23.02
C THR A 558 31.70 -23.01 -24.10
N GLU A 559 31.59 -23.45 -25.35
CA GLU A 559 31.75 -22.65 -26.57
C GLU A 559 30.49 -21.87 -26.95
N ASN A 560 30.75 -20.70 -27.54
CA ASN A 560 29.84 -19.88 -28.35
C ASN A 560 29.06 -20.68 -29.40
N LYS A 561 27.78 -20.33 -29.62
CA LYS A 561 27.19 -20.37 -30.96
C LYS A 561 26.00 -19.42 -31.12
N MET A 562 26.15 -18.53 -32.11
CA MET A 562 25.10 -17.80 -32.82
C MET A 562 24.05 -18.76 -33.40
N VAL A 563 22.77 -18.37 -33.39
CA VAL A 563 21.80 -18.85 -34.37
C VAL A 563 20.94 -17.70 -34.89
N HIS A 564 20.81 -17.72 -36.20
CA HIS A 564 20.16 -16.81 -37.12
C HIS A 564 18.63 -16.78 -36.99
N THR A 565 18.09 -15.66 -37.50
CA THR A 565 16.79 -15.49 -38.14
C THR A 565 16.31 -16.70 -38.94
N ASP A 566 15.01 -17.00 -38.90
CA ASP A 566 14.21 -17.17 -40.11
C ASP A 566 12.70 -17.04 -39.86
N LEU A 567 12.05 -16.57 -40.92
CA LEU A 567 10.63 -16.32 -41.10
C LEU A 567 9.85 -17.63 -41.29
N ASP A 568 8.62 -17.68 -40.78
CA ASP A 568 7.40 -18.01 -41.54
C ASP A 568 6.13 -17.59 -40.78
#